data_AF-A0AAN6MWL6-F1
#
_entry.id   AF-A0AAN6MWL6-F1
#
_cell.length_a   1.000
_cell.length_b   1.000
_cell.length_c   1.000
_cell.angle_alpha   90.00
_cell.angle_beta   90.00
_cell.angle_gamma   90.00
#
_symmetry.space_group_name_H-M   'P 1'
#
loop_
_entity.id
_entity.type
_entity.pdbx_description
1 polymer ?
#
loop_
_entity_poly.entity_id
_entity_poly.type
_entity_poly.pdbx_seq_one_letter_code
_entity_poly.pdbx_strand_id
1 'polypeptide(L)'
;MRIWIFDRLRGIASEQFDINKDGLRFVFTILGFLWLSEEELGFDPTIMTAKGQQFIEIERDGTTERLILDGIHGNTWSAMIKGKLLREATSKGAVHVAQYYHHETVRVRNADDDVRNNVRKGLDVTKATNYRQNRSRLSPSTSTAGLSRAGRSSSIAGAKRSSDQTGASLPPSKRPCSISPTKAGSDALLNRVHRRVILRDYGIPIYKAGSRETLLGALADCIEGHESLRRKAGLLYRDISLNNLMIDKDNRGFLIDLDLAINE
;
A
#
# COMPACT_ATOMS: atom_id res chain seq x y z
N MET A 1 -13.25 12.89 14.16
CA MET A 1 -12.26 11.82 13.91
C MET A 1 -12.62 11.04 12.64
N ARG A 2 -11.65 10.39 12.01
CA ARG A 2 -11.84 9.43 10.91
C ARG A 2 -10.89 8.27 11.16
N ILE A 3 -11.42 7.05 11.17
CA ILE A 3 -10.63 5.82 11.31
C ILE A 3 -10.16 5.37 9.93
N TRP A 4 -8.90 4.94 9.85
CA TRP A 4 -8.24 4.38 8.67
C TRP A 4 -7.73 2.97 8.98
N ILE A 5 -8.00 2.04 8.07
CA ILE A 5 -7.41 0.70 8.03
C ILE A 5 -6.44 0.73 6.86
N PHE A 6 -5.19 0.32 7.05
CA PHE A 6 -4.26 0.10 5.95
C PHE A 6 -3.99 -1.39 5.86
N ASP A 7 -4.68 -2.07 4.95
CA ASP A 7 -4.33 -3.44 4.58
C ASP A 7 -3.36 -3.42 3.39
N ARG A 8 -2.95 -4.62 2.94
CA ARG A 8 -2.16 -4.79 1.71
C ARG A 8 -2.88 -4.26 0.47
N LEU A 9 -4.20 -4.07 0.59
CA LEU A 9 -5.12 -3.53 -0.40
C LEU A 9 -5.46 -2.02 -0.19
N ARG A 10 -4.52 -1.32 0.48
CA ARG A 10 -4.41 0.15 0.71
C ARG A 10 -5.28 0.69 1.84
N GLY A 11 -5.20 2.01 2.05
CA GLY A 11 -6.04 2.71 3.02
C GLY A 11 -7.53 2.61 2.68
N ILE A 12 -8.30 2.01 3.57
CA ILE A 12 -9.77 2.10 3.66
C ILE A 12 -10.07 3.11 4.77
N ALA A 13 -11.03 4.01 4.54
CA ALA A 13 -11.41 5.04 5.49
C ALA A 13 -12.88 4.95 5.85
N SER A 14 -13.18 5.12 7.15
CA SER A 14 -14.54 5.36 7.63
C SER A 14 -15.05 6.74 7.21
N GLU A 15 -16.36 6.93 7.32
CA GLU A 15 -16.95 8.27 7.43
C GLU A 15 -16.34 9.04 8.61
N GLN A 16 -16.41 10.37 8.56
CA GLN A 16 -15.98 11.19 9.68
C GLN A 16 -17.07 11.25 10.76
N PHE A 17 -16.70 11.02 12.02
CA PHE A 17 -17.62 11.07 13.16
C PHE A 17 -16.98 11.80 14.36
N ASP A 18 -17.80 12.38 15.24
CA ASP A 18 -17.35 13.08 16.44
C ASP A 18 -17.42 12.15 17.66
N ILE A 19 -16.26 11.79 18.21
CA ILE A 19 -16.15 10.88 19.36
C ILE A 19 -16.87 11.41 20.61
N ASN A 20 -17.01 12.74 20.75
CA ASN A 20 -17.68 13.35 21.90
C ASN A 20 -19.21 13.31 21.78
N LYS A 21 -19.73 13.03 20.57
CA LYS A 21 -21.17 12.89 20.28
C LYS A 21 -21.57 11.43 20.06
N ASP A 22 -20.64 10.62 19.58
CA ASP A 22 -20.83 9.20 19.25
C ASP A 22 -19.63 8.36 19.73
N GLY A 23 -19.41 8.37 21.05
CA GLY A 23 -18.35 7.57 21.69
C GLY A 23 -18.61 6.06 21.59
N LEU A 24 -19.87 5.65 21.44
CA LEU A 24 -20.22 4.24 21.24
C LEU A 24 -19.71 3.71 19.90
N ARG A 25 -19.87 4.46 18.79
CA ARG A 25 -19.31 4.08 17.48
C ARG A 25 -17.79 3.93 17.54
N PHE A 26 -17.08 4.74 18.34
CA PHE A 26 -15.64 4.54 18.56
C PHE A 26 -15.36 3.19 19.23
N VAL A 27 -15.96 2.92 20.39
CA VAL A 27 -15.74 1.67 21.15
C VAL A 27 -16.10 0.44 20.32
N PHE A 28 -17.25 0.44 19.64
CA PHE A 28 -17.65 -0.66 18.75
C PHE A 28 -16.70 -0.86 17.58
N THR A 29 -16.10 0.21 17.03
CA THR A 29 -15.13 0.07 15.94
C THR A 29 -13.82 -0.58 16.43
N ILE A 30 -13.34 -0.21 17.63
CA ILE A 30 -12.16 -0.83 18.25
C ILE A 30 -12.42 -2.30 18.59
N LEU A 31 -13.57 -2.61 19.20
CA LEU A 31 -13.98 -4.00 19.49
C LEU A 31 -14.14 -4.83 18.20
N GLY A 32 -14.65 -4.22 17.13
CA GLY A 32 -14.71 -4.83 15.81
C GLY A 32 -13.34 -5.30 15.34
N PHE A 33 -12.33 -4.43 15.36
CA PHE A 33 -10.96 -4.82 14.96
C PHE A 33 -10.34 -5.92 15.84
N LEU A 34 -10.62 -5.91 17.15
CA LEU A 34 -10.13 -6.94 18.07
C LEU A 34 -10.76 -8.33 17.83
N TRP A 35 -11.84 -8.41 17.06
CA TRP A 35 -12.54 -9.65 16.72
C TRP A 35 -12.48 -10.03 15.23
N LEU A 36 -11.85 -9.22 14.37
CA LEU A 36 -11.58 -9.62 12.99
C LEU A 36 -10.50 -10.71 12.97
N SER A 37 -10.70 -11.71 12.10
CA SER A 37 -9.68 -12.70 11.79
C SER A 37 -8.49 -12.06 11.05
N GLU A 38 -7.35 -12.76 11.00
CA GLU A 38 -6.19 -12.32 10.21
C GLU A 38 -6.55 -12.10 8.73
N GLU A 39 -7.38 -12.97 8.13
CA GLU A 39 -7.86 -12.77 6.76
C GLU A 39 -8.59 -11.42 6.63
N GLU A 40 -9.48 -11.08 7.56
CA GLU A 40 -10.28 -9.84 7.52
C GLU A 40 -9.46 -8.58 7.89
N LEU A 41 -8.46 -8.71 8.76
CA LEU A 41 -7.52 -7.64 9.12
C LEU A 41 -6.56 -7.26 7.98
N GLY A 42 -6.47 -8.08 6.92
CA GLY A 42 -5.65 -7.78 5.76
C GLY A 42 -4.52 -8.78 5.48
N PHE A 43 -4.31 -9.81 6.31
CA PHE A 43 -3.21 -10.76 6.15
C PHE A 43 -3.39 -11.66 4.91
N ASP A 44 -2.32 -12.36 4.53
CA ASP A 44 -2.30 -13.29 3.40
C ASP A 44 -2.48 -14.74 3.90
N PRO A 45 -3.65 -15.36 3.68
CA PRO A 45 -3.84 -16.75 4.09
C PRO A 45 -3.08 -17.75 3.21
N THR A 46 -2.48 -17.32 2.08
CA THR A 46 -1.58 -18.19 1.30
C THR A 46 -0.12 -18.07 1.73
N ILE A 47 0.22 -17.19 2.68
CA ILE A 47 1.54 -17.19 3.33
C ILE A 47 1.43 -18.11 4.54
N MET A 48 1.93 -19.33 4.36
CA MET A 48 1.80 -20.41 5.32
C MET A 48 3.03 -20.43 6.24
N THR A 49 2.84 -20.83 7.50
CA THR A 49 3.94 -21.01 8.46
C THR A 49 4.04 -22.48 8.85
N ALA A 50 5.20 -23.10 8.70
CA ALA A 50 5.46 -24.47 9.16
C ALA A 50 6.89 -24.58 9.71
N LYS A 51 7.04 -25.26 10.86
CA LYS A 51 8.34 -25.46 11.54
C LYS A 51 9.11 -24.14 11.80
N GLY A 52 8.40 -23.04 12.03
CA GLY A 52 8.99 -21.70 12.25
C GLY A 52 9.41 -20.95 10.98
N GLN A 53 9.19 -21.53 9.78
CA GLN A 53 9.49 -20.87 8.50
C GLN A 53 8.19 -20.46 7.78
N GLN A 54 8.19 -19.24 7.22
CA GLN A 54 7.14 -18.79 6.31
C GLN A 54 7.42 -19.27 4.88
N PHE A 55 6.38 -19.63 4.14
CA PHE A 55 6.48 -20.06 2.75
C PHE A 55 5.20 -19.74 1.97
N ILE A 56 5.32 -19.73 0.65
CA ILE A 56 4.21 -19.75 -0.29
C ILE A 56 4.35 -20.96 -1.22
N GLU A 57 3.22 -21.43 -1.74
CA GLU A 57 3.17 -22.39 -2.85
C GLU A 57 2.60 -21.65 -4.07
N ILE A 58 3.24 -21.83 -5.22
CA ILE A 58 2.86 -21.21 -6.49
C ILE A 58 2.73 -22.27 -7.58
N GLU A 59 1.87 -22.00 -8.57
CA GLU A 59 1.75 -22.86 -9.75
C GLU A 59 2.52 -22.22 -10.92
N ARG A 60 3.61 -22.86 -11.35
CA ARG A 60 4.48 -22.36 -12.41
C ARG A 60 4.80 -23.49 -13.39
N ASP A 61 4.61 -23.20 -14.67
CA ASP A 61 4.90 -24.11 -15.79
C ASP A 61 4.26 -25.51 -15.63
N GLY A 62 3.07 -25.56 -14.98
CA GLY A 62 2.32 -26.79 -14.69
C GLY A 62 2.78 -27.57 -13.46
N THR A 63 3.70 -27.02 -12.66
CA THR A 63 4.22 -27.63 -11.43
C THR A 63 3.99 -26.73 -10.23
N THR A 64 3.75 -27.33 -9.05
CA THR A 64 3.64 -26.58 -7.79
C THR A 64 5.03 -26.42 -7.18
N GLU A 65 5.51 -25.18 -7.09
CA GLU A 65 6.78 -24.83 -6.46
C GLU A 65 6.53 -24.26 -5.05
N ARG A 66 7.38 -24.62 -4.08
CA ARG A 66 7.35 -24.07 -2.72
C ARG A 66 8.52 -23.12 -2.50
N LEU A 67 8.21 -21.87 -2.17
CA LEU A 67 9.19 -20.81 -1.94
C LEU A 67 9.21 -20.42 -0.46
N ILE A 68 10.38 -20.48 0.17
CA ILE A 68 10.59 -20.06 1.56
C ILE A 68 10.76 -18.54 1.60
N LEU A 69 10.10 -17.86 2.54
CA LEU A 69 10.18 -16.41 2.73
C LEU A 69 11.15 -16.08 3.86
N ASP A 70 12.29 -15.47 3.52
CA ASP A 70 13.32 -15.01 4.49
C ASP A 70 13.14 -13.51 4.86
N GLY A 71 11.91 -13.00 4.70
CA GLY A 71 11.52 -11.62 5.01
C GLY A 71 10.72 -10.93 3.90
N ILE A 72 9.53 -10.42 4.23
CA ILE A 72 8.63 -9.74 3.29
C ILE A 72 8.99 -8.26 3.18
N HIS A 73 9.32 -7.79 1.98
CA HIS A 73 9.63 -6.38 1.70
C HIS A 73 8.66 -5.77 0.68
N GLY A 74 7.68 -4.99 1.16
CA GLY A 74 6.94 -4.01 0.34
C GLY A 74 5.43 -4.25 0.17
N ASN A 75 4.68 -3.15 0.12
CA ASN A 75 3.21 -3.11 0.02
C ASN A 75 2.80 -2.36 -1.27
N THR A 76 3.01 -2.95 -2.46
CA THR A 76 2.94 -2.18 -3.73
C THR A 76 1.83 -2.62 -4.68
N TRP A 77 0.87 -1.73 -4.86
CA TRP A 77 -0.31 -1.87 -5.74
C TRP A 77 -0.05 -1.89 -7.24
N SER A 78 1.18 -1.59 -7.66
CA SER A 78 1.60 -1.56 -9.05
C SER A 78 2.22 -2.89 -9.52
N ALA A 79 2.10 -3.96 -8.71
CA ALA A 79 2.67 -5.28 -8.99
C ALA A 79 2.44 -5.76 -10.45
N MET A 80 1.30 -5.50 -11.09
CA MET A 80 1.10 -5.87 -12.50
C MET A 80 1.99 -5.08 -13.49
N ILE A 81 2.16 -3.77 -13.29
CA ILE A 81 3.01 -2.92 -14.16
C ILE A 81 4.49 -3.20 -13.86
N LYS A 82 4.85 -3.19 -12.57
CA LYS A 82 6.17 -3.59 -12.06
C LYS A 82 6.61 -4.95 -12.60
N GLY A 83 5.75 -5.98 -12.48
CA GLY A 83 6.01 -7.33 -12.99
C GLY A 83 6.18 -7.37 -14.50
N LYS A 84 5.40 -6.60 -15.28
CA LYS A 84 5.57 -6.50 -16.73
C LYS A 84 6.92 -5.88 -17.12
N LEU A 85 7.28 -4.75 -16.51
CA LEU A 85 8.54 -4.04 -16.80
C LEU A 85 9.76 -4.87 -16.37
N LEU A 86 9.70 -5.54 -15.21
CA LEU A 86 10.76 -6.43 -14.74
C LEU A 86 10.89 -7.67 -15.65
N ARG A 87 9.76 -8.26 -16.10
CA ARG A 87 9.78 -9.35 -17.09
C ARG A 87 10.39 -8.90 -18.41
N GLU A 88 10.08 -7.70 -18.87
CA GLU A 88 10.65 -7.12 -20.09
C GLU A 88 12.17 -6.91 -19.95
N ALA A 89 12.62 -6.23 -18.90
CA ALA A 89 14.04 -6.03 -18.59
C ALA A 89 14.82 -7.36 -18.49
N THR A 90 14.23 -8.36 -17.81
CA THR A 90 14.79 -9.72 -17.70
C THR A 90 14.90 -10.38 -19.08
N SER A 91 13.84 -10.32 -19.90
CA SER A 91 13.81 -10.93 -21.24
C SER A 91 14.77 -10.28 -22.24
N LYS A 92 15.05 -8.99 -22.06
CA LYS A 92 16.03 -8.22 -22.86
C LYS A 92 17.45 -8.29 -22.28
N GLY A 93 17.68 -9.07 -21.22
CA GLY A 93 19.01 -9.33 -20.66
C GLY A 93 19.67 -8.14 -19.95
N ALA A 94 18.87 -7.23 -19.35
CA ALA A 94 19.40 -6.20 -18.46
C ALA A 94 20.10 -6.85 -17.26
N VAL A 95 21.32 -6.39 -16.93
CA VAL A 95 22.07 -6.82 -15.74
C VAL A 95 21.83 -5.86 -14.57
N HIS A 96 22.17 -6.27 -13.35
CA HIS A 96 22.07 -5.44 -12.12
C HIS A 96 20.67 -4.82 -11.91
N VAL A 97 19.63 -5.59 -12.24
CA VAL A 97 18.21 -5.30 -11.99
C VAL A 97 17.57 -6.58 -11.47
N ALA A 98 16.66 -6.47 -10.51
CA ALA A 98 15.96 -7.64 -10.00
C ALA A 98 15.21 -8.39 -11.12
N GLN A 99 15.50 -9.68 -11.23
CA GLN A 99 14.97 -10.56 -12.25
C GLN A 99 13.57 -11.02 -11.87
N TYR A 100 12.66 -10.91 -12.83
CA TYR A 100 11.32 -11.44 -12.72
C TYR A 100 11.36 -12.98 -12.63
N TYR A 101 10.64 -13.54 -11.65
CA TYR A 101 10.44 -14.99 -11.53
C TYR A 101 9.04 -15.40 -11.97
N HIS A 102 8.02 -14.87 -11.29
CA HIS A 102 6.63 -15.26 -11.46
C HIS A 102 5.69 -14.12 -11.04
N HIS A 103 4.44 -14.14 -11.51
CA HIS A 103 3.37 -13.31 -10.96
C HIS A 103 2.05 -14.07 -11.00
N GLU A 104 1.21 -13.82 -10.01
CA GLU A 104 -0.09 -14.48 -9.86
C GLU A 104 -1.13 -13.51 -9.29
N THR A 105 -2.41 -13.89 -9.46
CA THR A 105 -3.51 -13.30 -8.69
C THR A 105 -3.70 -14.14 -7.45
N VAL A 106 -3.60 -13.53 -6.27
CA VAL A 106 -3.74 -14.28 -5.02
C VAL A 106 -5.19 -14.71 -4.87
N ARG A 107 -5.41 -16.01 -4.67
CA ARG A 107 -6.73 -16.61 -4.50
C ARG A 107 -6.93 -17.08 -3.08
N VAL A 108 -8.12 -16.83 -2.55
CA VAL A 108 -8.49 -17.14 -1.17
C VAL A 108 -9.88 -17.75 -1.18
N ARG A 109 -9.99 -19.02 -0.77
CA ARG A 109 -11.22 -19.85 -0.87
C ARG A 109 -11.71 -19.99 -2.33
N ASN A 110 -10.78 -20.25 -3.25
CA ASN A 110 -11.00 -20.42 -4.70
C ASN A 110 -11.57 -19.20 -5.45
N ALA A 111 -11.57 -18.01 -4.84
CA ALA A 111 -11.89 -16.75 -5.49
C ALA A 111 -10.67 -15.79 -5.46
N ASP A 112 -10.53 -14.95 -6.49
CA ASP A 112 -9.51 -13.90 -6.51
C ASP A 112 -9.73 -12.93 -5.33
N ASP A 113 -8.66 -12.54 -4.64
CA ASP A 113 -8.71 -11.68 -3.46
C ASP A 113 -8.91 -10.21 -3.88
N ASP A 114 -10.17 -9.76 -3.92
CA ASP A 114 -10.57 -8.44 -4.40
C ASP A 114 -11.25 -7.53 -3.35
N VAL A 115 -11.09 -6.22 -3.56
CA VAL A 115 -11.70 -5.15 -2.76
C VAL A 115 -12.54 -4.29 -3.69
N ARG A 116 -13.86 -4.34 -3.48
CA ARG A 116 -14.85 -3.54 -4.20
C ARG A 116 -15.39 -2.48 -3.24
N ASN A 117 -15.55 -1.24 -3.69
CA ASN A 117 -16.16 -0.16 -2.89
C ASN A 117 -15.37 0.21 -1.61
N ASN A 118 -14.07 -0.14 -1.53
CA ASN A 118 -13.27 -0.13 -0.29
C ASN A 118 -13.76 -1.12 0.79
N VAL A 119 -14.49 -2.16 0.39
CA VAL A 119 -14.96 -3.26 1.24
C VAL A 119 -14.42 -4.57 0.69
N ARG A 120 -13.52 -5.23 1.43
CA ARG A 120 -12.93 -6.51 0.99
C ARG A 120 -14.02 -7.59 0.94
N LYS A 121 -14.18 -8.26 -0.21
CA LYS A 121 -15.20 -9.30 -0.44
C LYS A 121 -16.64 -8.95 0.01
N GLY A 122 -16.99 -7.65 0.08
CA GLY A 122 -18.29 -7.23 0.60
C GLY A 122 -18.52 -7.51 2.10
N LEU A 123 -17.46 -7.41 2.93
CA LEU A 123 -17.47 -7.46 4.39
C LEU A 123 -18.58 -6.57 5.00
N ASP A 124 -19.74 -7.18 5.16
CA ASP A 124 -20.95 -6.55 5.66
C ASP A 124 -20.91 -6.59 7.18
N VAL A 125 -20.53 -5.46 7.78
CA VAL A 125 -20.46 -5.29 9.24
C VAL A 125 -21.82 -5.60 9.91
N THR A 126 -22.93 -5.55 9.17
CA THR A 126 -24.25 -5.92 9.69
C THR A 126 -24.49 -7.42 9.80
N LYS A 127 -23.68 -8.25 9.13
CA LYS A 127 -23.69 -9.72 9.21
C LYS A 127 -22.70 -10.29 10.24
N ALA A 128 -21.90 -9.46 10.88
CA ALA A 128 -21.09 -9.91 12.02
C ALA A 128 -22.03 -10.47 13.10
N THR A 129 -21.73 -11.67 13.62
CA THR A 129 -22.61 -12.43 14.53
C THR A 129 -23.00 -11.68 15.82
N ASN A 130 -22.26 -10.64 16.17
CA ASN A 130 -22.49 -9.78 17.34
C ASN A 130 -23.08 -8.39 17.00
N TYR A 131 -23.44 -8.11 15.75
CA TYR A 131 -24.05 -6.83 15.36
C TYR A 131 -25.50 -6.73 15.88
N ARG A 132 -25.67 -6.24 17.10
CA ARG A 132 -26.98 -5.90 17.66
C ARG A 132 -27.53 -4.62 17.01
N GLN A 133 -28.27 -4.79 15.93
CA GLN A 133 -29.05 -3.70 15.32
C GLN A 133 -30.18 -3.25 16.28
N ASN A 134 -29.91 -2.22 17.07
CA ASN A 134 -30.83 -1.61 18.05
C ASN A 134 -30.50 -0.10 18.14
N ARG A 135 -31.41 0.86 18.03
CA ARG A 135 -32.90 0.81 17.95
C ARG A 135 -33.43 1.64 16.76
N SER A 136 -34.69 1.38 16.43
CA SER A 136 -35.56 2.14 15.53
C SER A 136 -35.33 3.67 15.50
N ARG A 137 -35.30 4.22 14.28
CA ARG A 137 -35.50 5.67 14.05
C ARG A 137 -36.87 6.07 14.57
N LEU A 138 -36.92 6.86 15.65
CA LEU A 138 -38.12 7.62 16.02
C LEU A 138 -38.11 8.95 15.24
N SER A 139 -39.24 9.26 14.60
CA SER A 139 -39.43 10.47 13.80
C SER A 139 -39.38 11.74 14.67
N PRO A 140 -38.76 12.85 14.24
CA PRO A 140 -38.84 14.12 14.95
C PRO A 140 -40.24 14.75 14.79
N SER A 141 -40.92 15.02 15.90
CA SER A 141 -42.15 15.81 15.95
C SER A 141 -41.85 17.32 15.91
N THR A 142 -42.84 18.08 15.42
CA THR A 142 -42.79 19.52 15.10
C THR A 142 -42.64 20.45 16.32
N SER A 143 -42.28 21.73 16.05
CA SER A 143 -42.29 22.94 16.92
C SER A 143 -41.08 23.13 17.87
N THR A 144 -40.55 24.34 18.16
CA THR A 144 -40.89 25.73 17.73
C THR A 144 -39.66 26.67 17.75
N ALA A 145 -39.81 27.92 17.29
CA ALA A 145 -38.72 28.89 17.03
C ALA A 145 -38.06 29.56 18.28
N GLY A 146 -36.84 30.08 18.11
CA GLY A 146 -36.11 30.86 19.14
C GLY A 146 -34.92 31.66 18.59
N LEU A 147 -35.01 32.99 18.66
CA LEU A 147 -34.23 34.05 18.00
C LEU A 147 -32.70 34.14 18.28
N SER A 148 -32.03 34.88 17.37
CA SER A 148 -30.60 35.20 17.31
C SER A 148 -30.09 36.27 18.30
N ARG A 149 -28.78 36.27 18.62
CA ARG A 149 -28.04 37.50 18.96
C ARG A 149 -26.52 37.40 18.68
N ALA A 150 -25.90 38.50 18.26
CA ALA A 150 -24.48 38.61 17.93
C ALA A 150 -23.75 39.61 18.86
N GLY A 151 -22.42 39.52 18.97
CA GLY A 151 -21.60 40.40 19.83
C GLY A 151 -20.12 40.49 19.44
N ARG A 152 -19.50 41.66 19.69
CA ARG A 152 -18.15 42.14 19.29
C ARG A 152 -17.56 43.01 20.42
N SER A 153 -16.25 43.23 20.61
CA SER A 153 -14.98 42.69 20.07
C SER A 153 -13.82 43.21 21.00
N SER A 154 -12.59 43.42 20.48
CA SER A 154 -11.45 44.17 21.10
C SER A 154 -10.74 43.54 22.32
N SER A 155 -9.42 43.68 22.56
CA SER A 155 -8.28 44.16 21.73
C SER A 155 -6.91 43.81 22.37
N ILE A 156 -5.89 43.49 21.54
CA ILE A 156 -4.49 44.04 21.49
C ILE A 156 -3.84 44.51 22.84
N ALA A 157 -2.60 44.19 23.24
CA ALA A 157 -1.41 43.57 22.63
C ALA A 157 -0.48 42.91 23.69
N GLY A 158 0.48 42.08 23.23
CA GLY A 158 1.56 41.54 24.07
C GLY A 158 2.50 40.55 23.37
N ALA A 159 3.17 40.98 22.30
CA ALA A 159 3.97 40.07 21.46
C ALA A 159 5.47 40.01 21.82
N LYS A 160 6.03 38.81 22.02
CA LYS A 160 7.37 38.42 21.52
C LYS A 160 7.67 36.91 21.64
N ARG A 161 7.86 36.25 20.46
CA ARG A 161 8.43 34.89 20.20
C ARG A 161 7.63 33.70 20.80
N SER A 162 7.30 32.64 20.06
CA SER A 162 8.20 31.81 19.25
C SER A 162 7.45 30.83 18.31
N SER A 163 8.09 30.45 17.19
CA SER A 163 7.83 29.25 16.37
C SER A 163 6.45 29.07 15.67
N ASP A 164 6.20 29.86 14.63
CA ASP A 164 5.17 29.55 13.62
C ASP A 164 5.75 28.86 12.38
N GLN A 165 5.41 27.58 12.18
CA GLN A 165 5.22 26.96 10.85
C GLN A 165 4.19 25.81 10.91
N THR A 166 3.12 26.00 11.71
CA THR A 166 1.94 25.10 11.74
C THR A 166 0.99 25.34 10.54
N GLY A 167 1.50 25.99 9.48
CA GLY A 167 0.77 26.34 8.26
C GLY A 167 1.38 25.77 6.97
N ALA A 168 2.41 24.91 7.07
CA ALA A 168 2.92 24.20 5.91
C ALA A 168 1.86 23.22 5.38
N SER A 169 1.42 23.41 4.14
CA SER A 169 0.58 22.43 3.44
C SER A 169 1.30 21.08 3.41
N LEU A 170 0.60 20.01 3.81
CA LEU A 170 1.12 18.65 3.75
C LEU A 170 1.75 18.39 2.36
N PRO A 171 2.92 17.72 2.28
CA PRO A 171 3.44 17.31 0.99
C PRO A 171 2.37 16.47 0.29
N PRO A 172 2.16 16.62 -1.04
CA PRO A 172 1.15 15.86 -1.74
C PRO A 172 1.43 14.37 -1.53
N SER A 173 0.51 13.69 -0.84
CA SER A 173 0.59 12.24 -0.64
C SER A 173 0.86 11.59 -1.99
N LYS A 174 1.94 10.79 -2.11
CA LYS A 174 2.43 10.21 -3.37
C LYS A 174 1.23 9.86 -4.26
N ARG A 175 1.08 10.62 -5.36
CA ARG A 175 -0.14 10.64 -6.17
C ARG A 175 -0.58 9.20 -6.45
N PRO A 176 -1.87 8.83 -6.33
CA PRO A 176 -2.33 7.67 -7.07
C PRO A 176 -2.01 7.94 -8.55
N CYS A 177 -1.26 7.04 -9.19
CA CYS A 177 -0.92 7.21 -10.61
C CYS A 177 -2.19 7.36 -11.44
N SER A 178 -2.07 8.17 -12.49
CA SER A 178 -3.16 8.85 -13.18
C SER A 178 -4.31 7.95 -13.64
N ILE A 179 -5.49 8.23 -13.11
CA ILE A 179 -6.71 8.29 -13.93
C ILE A 179 -7.23 9.71 -13.78
N SER A 180 -7.37 10.44 -14.88
CA SER A 180 -8.08 11.71 -14.93
C SER A 180 -9.51 11.45 -15.38
N PRO A 181 -10.52 11.50 -14.49
CA PRO A 181 -11.91 11.51 -14.92
C PRO A 181 -12.25 12.94 -15.34
N THR A 182 -12.08 13.21 -16.63
CA THR A 182 -12.55 14.46 -17.24
C THR A 182 -14.08 14.47 -17.19
N LYS A 183 -14.64 15.11 -16.16
CA LYS A 183 -16.07 15.42 -15.95
C LYS A 183 -17.10 14.28 -16.14
N ALA A 184 -17.67 13.91 -14.99
CA ALA A 184 -19.06 13.47 -14.79
C ALA A 184 -19.50 12.10 -15.36
N GLY A 185 -20.08 11.27 -14.46
CA GLY A 185 -20.92 10.13 -14.83
C GLY A 185 -20.52 8.81 -14.17
N SER A 186 -21.41 8.30 -13.31
CA SER A 186 -21.39 6.98 -12.64
C SER A 186 -20.33 6.70 -11.56
N ASP A 187 -20.81 6.09 -10.48
CA ASP A 187 -20.03 5.32 -9.51
C ASP A 187 -19.42 4.08 -10.18
N ALA A 188 -18.39 4.27 -10.99
CA ALA A 188 -17.52 3.20 -11.47
C ALA A 188 -16.68 2.68 -10.29
N LEU A 189 -17.35 1.94 -9.40
CA LEU A 189 -16.83 1.39 -8.16
C LEU A 189 -15.57 0.57 -8.44
N LEU A 190 -14.42 1.16 -8.11
CA LEU A 190 -13.10 0.60 -8.44
C LEU A 190 -12.91 -0.74 -7.74
N ASN A 191 -12.92 -1.84 -8.51
CA ASN A 191 -12.44 -3.12 -8.03
C ASN A 191 -10.91 -3.11 -7.99
N ARG A 192 -10.33 -3.51 -6.86
CA ARG A 192 -8.89 -3.65 -6.71
C ARG A 192 -8.54 -5.10 -6.44
N VAL A 193 -7.72 -5.71 -7.30
CA VAL A 193 -7.37 -7.14 -7.26
C VAL A 193 -5.95 -7.32 -6.72
N HIS A 194 -5.80 -8.18 -5.72
CA HIS A 194 -4.52 -8.50 -5.12
C HIS A 194 -3.61 -9.29 -6.10
N ARG A 195 -2.46 -8.71 -6.44
CA ARG A 195 -1.45 -9.31 -7.31
C ARG A 195 -0.12 -9.49 -6.58
N ARG A 196 0.48 -10.67 -6.73
CA ARG A 196 1.82 -10.99 -6.23
C ARG A 196 2.81 -10.97 -7.39
N VAL A 197 3.98 -10.38 -7.18
CA VAL A 197 5.16 -10.53 -8.05
C VAL A 197 6.27 -11.15 -7.23
N ILE A 198 6.95 -12.11 -7.83
CA ILE A 198 8.04 -12.88 -7.23
C ILE A 198 9.28 -12.58 -8.06
N LEU A 199 10.37 -12.26 -7.36
CA LEU A 199 11.67 -11.93 -7.92
C LEU A 199 12.67 -13.01 -7.52
N ARG A 200 13.69 -13.22 -8.36
CA ARG A 200 14.79 -14.15 -8.02
C ARG A 200 15.73 -13.54 -6.99
N ASP A 201 16.03 -12.27 -7.17
CA ASP A 201 17.04 -11.56 -6.40
C ASP A 201 16.41 -10.91 -5.15
N TYR A 202 17.10 -11.06 -4.03
CA TYR A 202 16.77 -10.49 -2.75
C TYR A 202 18.05 -10.01 -2.08
N GLY A 203 17.93 -9.07 -1.13
CA GLY A 203 19.09 -8.42 -0.57
C GLY A 203 18.74 -7.40 0.50
N ILE A 204 19.74 -6.64 0.93
CA ILE A 204 19.58 -5.53 1.88
C ILE A 204 19.68 -4.18 1.13
N PRO A 205 18.99 -3.12 1.59
CA PRO A 205 19.16 -1.78 1.02
C PRO A 205 20.62 -1.30 1.10
N ILE A 206 21.05 -0.54 0.08
CA ILE A 206 22.47 -0.18 -0.11
C ILE A 206 23.10 0.56 1.09
N TYR A 207 22.29 1.33 1.83
CA TYR A 207 22.73 2.05 3.03
C TYR A 207 23.05 1.15 4.23
N LYS A 208 22.79 -0.16 4.13
CA LYS A 208 23.18 -1.18 5.12
C LYS A 208 24.47 -1.93 4.75
N ALA A 209 25.23 -1.46 3.76
CA ALA A 209 26.50 -2.05 3.35
C ALA A 209 27.44 -2.27 4.56
N GLY A 210 28.02 -3.47 4.69
CA GLY A 210 28.92 -3.81 5.78
C GLY A 210 30.30 -3.14 5.69
N SER A 211 30.69 -2.65 4.51
CA SER A 211 31.95 -1.96 4.29
C SER A 211 31.85 -0.90 3.18
N ARG A 212 32.88 -0.06 3.05
CA ARG A 212 32.96 0.98 2.01
C ARG A 212 33.17 0.37 0.62
N GLU A 213 33.88 -0.74 0.56
CA GLU A 213 34.18 -1.51 -0.63
C GLU A 213 32.89 -2.12 -1.20
N THR A 214 32.08 -2.76 -0.36
CA THR A 214 30.72 -3.23 -0.73
C THR A 214 29.84 -2.06 -1.20
N LEU A 215 29.85 -0.93 -0.49
CA LEU A 215 29.04 0.24 -0.87
C LEU A 215 29.42 0.78 -2.25
N LEU A 216 30.72 0.93 -2.54
CA LEU A 216 31.21 1.44 -3.81
C LEU A 216 31.02 0.44 -4.96
N GLY A 217 31.24 -0.85 -4.72
CA GLY A 217 30.96 -1.92 -5.68
C GLY A 217 29.48 -1.98 -6.06
N ALA A 218 28.59 -1.97 -5.07
CA ALA A 218 27.15 -1.98 -5.31
C ALA A 218 26.65 -0.71 -6.02
N LEU A 219 27.26 0.46 -5.76
CA LEU A 219 26.97 1.68 -6.52
C LEU A 219 27.41 1.56 -7.99
N ALA A 220 28.59 1.02 -8.27
CA ALA A 220 29.07 0.79 -9.63
C ALA A 220 28.14 -0.16 -10.40
N ASP A 221 27.76 -1.27 -9.77
CA ASP A 221 26.79 -2.23 -10.30
C ASP A 221 25.42 -1.59 -10.59
N CYS A 222 24.90 -0.75 -9.69
CA CYS A 222 23.64 -0.04 -9.91
C CYS A 222 23.71 0.97 -11.08
N ILE A 223 24.88 1.59 -11.32
CA ILE A 223 25.12 2.46 -12.47
C ILE A 223 25.13 1.63 -13.76
N GLU A 224 25.83 0.48 -13.77
CA GLU A 224 25.80 -0.45 -14.90
C GLU A 224 24.38 -0.97 -15.17
N GLY A 225 23.61 -1.27 -14.12
CA GLY A 225 22.21 -1.70 -14.24
C GLY A 225 21.29 -0.64 -14.85
N HIS A 226 21.46 0.62 -14.45
CA HIS A 226 20.75 1.74 -15.05
C HIS A 226 21.09 1.89 -16.54
N GLU A 227 22.36 1.76 -16.91
CA GLU A 227 22.77 1.76 -18.30
C GLU A 227 22.26 0.54 -19.08
N SER A 228 22.22 -0.64 -18.46
CA SER A 228 21.67 -1.86 -19.05
C SER A 228 20.18 -1.74 -19.37
N LEU A 229 19.39 -1.20 -18.44
CA LEU A 229 17.97 -0.90 -18.67
C LEU A 229 17.79 0.02 -19.88
N ARG A 230 18.60 1.09 -19.97
CA ARG A 230 18.53 2.02 -21.09
C ARG A 230 18.91 1.35 -22.41
N ARG A 231 20.12 0.80 -22.51
CA ARG A 231 20.69 0.27 -23.76
C ARG A 231 20.01 -1.01 -24.26
N LYS A 232 19.65 -1.92 -23.35
CA LYS A 232 19.08 -3.23 -23.71
C LYS A 232 17.56 -3.25 -23.62
N ALA A 233 17.00 -2.66 -22.56
CA ALA A 233 15.55 -2.69 -22.36
C ALA A 233 14.81 -1.53 -23.07
N GLY A 234 15.49 -0.42 -23.37
CA GLY A 234 14.85 0.82 -23.80
C GLY A 234 14.11 1.52 -22.67
N LEU A 235 14.53 1.29 -21.41
CA LEU A 235 13.85 1.76 -20.20
C LEU A 235 14.69 2.79 -19.44
N LEU A 236 14.15 3.99 -19.26
CA LEU A 236 14.70 4.99 -18.36
C LEU A 236 14.09 4.82 -16.96
N TYR A 237 14.91 4.42 -15.98
CA TYR A 237 14.48 3.95 -14.66
C TYR A 237 13.83 5.02 -13.77
N ARG A 238 14.42 6.22 -13.69
CA ARG A 238 13.96 7.42 -12.96
C ARG A 238 13.81 7.34 -11.42
N ASP A 239 13.57 6.20 -10.78
CA ASP A 239 13.36 6.12 -9.30
C ASP A 239 14.65 5.81 -8.51
N ILE A 240 15.71 6.59 -8.74
CA ILE A 240 17.00 6.43 -8.04
C ILE A 240 16.85 6.93 -6.60
N SER A 241 16.76 6.00 -5.65
CA SER A 241 16.70 6.29 -4.21
C SER A 241 17.41 5.21 -3.40
N LEU A 242 17.93 5.55 -2.22
CA LEU A 242 18.67 4.63 -1.34
C LEU A 242 17.89 3.37 -0.92
N ASN A 243 16.56 3.39 -1.05
CA ASN A 243 15.69 2.25 -0.74
C ASN A 243 15.47 1.32 -1.94
N ASN A 244 15.76 1.80 -3.16
CA ASN A 244 15.57 1.04 -4.40
C ASN A 244 16.91 0.54 -4.99
N LEU A 245 18.03 0.85 -4.34
CA LEU A 245 19.34 0.26 -4.59
C LEU A 245 19.57 -0.83 -3.54
N MET A 246 19.85 -2.05 -3.99
CA MET A 246 19.96 -3.24 -3.14
C MET A 246 21.34 -3.88 -3.28
N ILE A 247 21.77 -4.59 -2.24
CA ILE A 247 22.98 -5.40 -2.18
C ILE A 247 22.56 -6.85 -1.96
N ASP A 248 22.95 -7.76 -2.84
CA ASP A 248 22.70 -9.19 -2.70
C ASP A 248 23.69 -9.89 -1.72
N LYS A 249 23.52 -11.19 -1.55
CA LYS A 249 24.40 -12.03 -0.71
C LYS A 249 25.87 -12.07 -1.19
N ASP A 250 26.11 -11.79 -2.47
CA ASP A 250 27.42 -11.86 -3.13
C ASP A 250 28.09 -10.46 -3.17
N ASN A 251 27.55 -9.49 -2.41
CA ASN A 251 27.94 -8.08 -2.35
C ASN A 251 27.78 -7.31 -3.68
N ARG A 252 26.95 -7.81 -4.61
CA ARG A 252 26.66 -7.12 -5.87
C ARG A 252 25.45 -6.20 -5.72
N GLY A 253 25.51 -5.08 -6.44
CA GLY A 253 24.42 -4.11 -6.50
C GLY A 253 23.35 -4.50 -7.52
N PHE A 254 22.09 -4.18 -7.22
CA PHE A 254 21.01 -4.25 -8.19
C PHE A 254 19.89 -3.23 -7.93
N LEU A 255 19.20 -2.85 -9.01
CA LEU A 255 18.03 -1.98 -8.99
C LEU A 255 16.75 -2.77 -8.74
N ILE A 256 15.86 -2.23 -7.91
CA ILE A 256 14.47 -2.68 -7.76
C ILE A 256 13.49 -1.58 -8.15
N ASP A 257 12.20 -1.90 -8.22
CA ASP A 257 11.09 -0.93 -8.32
C ASP A 257 11.05 -0.05 -9.60
N LEU A 258 10.81 -0.68 -10.75
CA LEU A 258 10.62 0.01 -12.05
C LEU A 258 9.30 0.80 -12.18
N ASP A 259 8.61 1.14 -11.08
CA ASP A 259 7.26 1.74 -11.10
C ASP A 259 7.20 3.13 -11.73
N LEU A 260 8.32 3.88 -11.73
CA LEU A 260 8.43 5.18 -12.40
C LEU A 260 9.16 5.08 -13.75
N ALA A 261 9.55 3.89 -14.20
CA ALA A 261 10.29 3.74 -15.45
C ALA A 261 9.41 4.08 -16.67
N ILE A 262 10.04 4.57 -17.73
CA ILE A 262 9.39 4.87 -19.01
C ILE A 262 10.21 4.30 -20.16
N ASN A 263 9.55 4.03 -21.28
CA ASN A 263 10.25 3.78 -22.53
C ASN A 263 10.95 5.06 -23.00
N GLU A 264 12.15 4.90 -23.53
CA GLU A 264 12.91 5.93 -24.27
C GLU A 264 12.64 5.86 -25.78
#